data_AF-A0A7Y5QEQ4-F1
#
_entry.id   AF-A0A7Y5QEQ4-F1
#
_cell.length_a   1.000
_cell.length_b   1.000
_cell.length_c   1.000
_cell.angle_alpha   90.00
_cell.angle_beta   90.00
_cell.angle_gamma   90.00
#
_symmetry.space_group_name_H-M   'P 1'
#
loop_
_entity.id
_entity.type
_entity.pdbx_description
1 polymer ?
#
loop_
_entity_poly.entity_id
_entity_poly.type
_entity_poly.pdbx_seq_one_letter_code
_entity_poly.pdbx_strand_id
1 'polypeptide(L)'
;MTNATNSHAERADLMVVYSTNNPGEAHIVAGRLESEDIPAAVSQEPAGSALGIHIGILGAIRVLVRAEDYERAKAVLDEPPEPLSLTEDADQVIFEGDLDVDE
;
A
#
# COMPACT_ATOMS: atom_id res chain seq x y z
N MET A 1 19.85 -7.23 38.52
CA MET A 1 19.20 -5.91 38.73
C MET A 1 18.92 -5.32 37.36
N THR A 2 17.65 -5.02 37.14
CA THR A 2 16.95 -4.73 35.89
C THR A 2 17.44 -3.46 35.19
N ASN A 3 17.83 -3.54 33.91
CA ASN A 3 17.88 -2.38 33.02
C ASN A 3 16.64 -2.41 32.11
N ALA A 4 15.52 -2.00 32.68
CA ALA A 4 14.28 -1.73 31.97
C ALA A 4 14.24 -0.24 31.63
N THR A 5 15.03 0.16 30.63
CA THR A 5 14.97 1.51 30.07
C THR A 5 15.09 1.45 28.56
N ASN A 6 14.13 0.77 27.93
CA ASN A 6 13.76 1.00 26.54
C ASN A 6 12.28 1.39 26.48
N SER A 7 11.83 2.24 27.41
CA SER A 7 10.40 2.49 27.64
C SER A 7 9.78 3.58 26.77
N HIS A 8 10.54 4.24 25.90
CA HIS A 8 10.05 5.31 25.03
C HIS A 8 10.82 5.31 23.70
N ALA A 9 10.71 4.25 22.91
CA ALA A 9 10.80 4.48 21.46
C ALA A 9 9.69 5.50 21.16
N GLU A 10 10.10 6.64 20.61
CA GLU A 10 9.32 7.81 20.25
C GLU A 10 7.85 7.50 19.96
N ARG A 11 6.93 8.31 20.50
CA ARG A 11 5.54 8.31 20.06
C ARG A 11 5.52 8.65 18.57
N ALA A 12 5.61 7.65 17.71
CA ALA A 12 5.56 7.82 16.27
C ALA A 12 4.16 8.30 15.92
N ASP A 13 4.02 9.61 15.67
CA ASP A 13 2.79 10.16 15.14
C ASP A 13 2.59 9.57 13.74
N LEU A 14 1.55 8.74 13.62
CA LEU A 14 1.15 8.13 12.37
C LEU A 14 0.21 9.09 11.63
N MET A 15 0.55 9.38 10.38
CA MET A 15 -0.24 10.25 9.50
C MET A 15 -0.86 9.44 8.38
N VAL A 16 -2.11 9.75 8.05
CA VAL A 16 -2.84 9.10 6.95
C VAL A 16 -2.41 9.72 5.63
N VAL A 17 -1.80 8.93 4.76
CA VAL A 17 -1.38 9.36 3.41
C VAL A 17 -2.38 8.94 2.33
N TYR A 18 -3.12 7.85 2.56
CA TYR A 18 -4.11 7.35 1.61
C TYR A 18 -5.35 6.82 2.33
N SER A 19 -6.52 6.92 1.69
CA SER A 19 -7.78 6.38 2.20
C SER A 19 -8.60 5.78 1.05
N THR A 20 -9.08 4.56 1.26
CA THR A 20 -9.93 3.83 0.33
C THR A 20 -10.89 2.93 1.11
N ASN A 21 -11.87 2.35 0.42
CA ASN A 21 -12.69 1.26 0.95
C ASN A 21 -12.32 -0.10 0.34
N ASN A 22 -11.32 -0.13 -0.54
CA ASN A 22 -10.86 -1.33 -1.21
C ASN A 22 -9.58 -1.88 -0.54
N PRO A 23 -9.61 -3.10 0.03
CA PRO A 23 -8.45 -3.66 0.71
C PRO A 23 -7.28 -3.95 -0.24
N GLY A 24 -7.54 -4.37 -1.48
CA GLY A 24 -6.48 -4.63 -2.45
C GLY A 24 -5.71 -3.36 -2.81
N GLU A 25 -6.44 -2.28 -3.04
CA GLU A 25 -5.86 -0.96 -3.32
C GLU A 25 -5.01 -0.44 -2.15
N ALA A 26 -5.48 -0.58 -0.91
CA ALA A 26 -4.71 -0.19 0.27
C ALA A 26 -3.37 -0.94 0.37
N HIS A 27 -3.33 -2.23 0.07
CA HIS A 27 -2.10 -3.01 0.10
C HIS A 27 -1.18 -2.71 -1.09
N ILE A 28 -1.74 -2.39 -2.28
CA ILE A 28 -0.94 -1.92 -3.42
C ILE A 28 -0.22 -0.62 -3.06
N VAL A 29 -0.95 0.34 -2.47
CA VAL A 29 -0.38 1.61 -2.02
C VAL A 29 0.68 1.40 -0.94
N ALA A 30 0.40 0.57 0.07
CA ALA A 30 1.38 0.25 1.11
C ALA A 30 2.64 -0.39 0.51
N GLY A 31 2.50 -1.36 -0.39
CA GLY A 31 3.62 -2.00 -1.07
C GLY A 31 4.46 -1.04 -1.91
N ARG A 32 3.82 -0.10 -2.62
CA ARG A 32 4.52 0.97 -3.37
C ARG A 32 5.35 1.87 -2.46
N LEU A 33 4.86 2.19 -1.25
CA LEU A 33 5.61 2.98 -0.29
C LEU A 33 6.77 2.18 0.33
N GLU A 34 6.51 0.93 0.69
CA GLU A 34 7.52 0.03 1.27
C GLU A 34 8.67 -0.24 0.30
N SER A 35 8.42 -0.30 -1.02
CA SER A 35 9.49 -0.43 -2.03
C SER A 35 10.41 0.78 -2.13
N GLU A 36 9.98 1.94 -1.62
CA GLU A 36 10.76 3.20 -1.55
C GLU A 36 11.37 3.43 -0.15
N ASP A 37 11.52 2.35 0.63
CA ASP A 37 11.99 2.38 2.02
C ASP A 37 11.15 3.30 2.93
N ILE A 38 9.84 3.41 2.66
CA ILE A 38 8.89 4.14 3.51
C ILE A 38 7.99 3.13 4.24
N PRO A 39 8.21 2.90 5.55
CA PRO A 39 7.38 1.97 6.32
C PRO A 39 5.92 2.44 6.36
N ALA A 40 5.03 1.58 5.87
CA ALA A 40 3.59 1.84 5.83
C ALA A 40 2.83 0.87 6.74
N ALA A 41 1.67 1.30 7.23
CA ALA A 41 0.74 0.46 7.96
C ALA A 41 -0.66 0.60 7.37
N VAL A 42 -1.36 -0.52 7.21
CA VAL A 42 -2.77 -0.54 6.79
C VAL A 42 -3.65 -0.67 8.02
N SER A 43 -4.56 0.28 8.23
CA SER A 43 -5.56 0.26 9.30
C SER A 43 -6.96 0.24 8.72
N GLN A 44 -7.73 -0.79 9.07
CA GLN A 44 -9.13 -0.96 8.66
C GLN A 44 -10.04 -0.89 9.88
N GLU A 45 -11.22 -0.30 9.72
CA GLU A 45 -12.26 -0.29 10.75
C GLU A 45 -12.74 -1.73 11.08
N PRO A 46 -12.53 -2.22 12.32
CA PRO A 46 -12.72 -3.64 12.66
C PRO A 46 -14.18 -4.06 12.73
N ALA A 47 -15.09 -3.13 13.08
CA ALA A 47 -16.51 -3.43 13.15
C ALA A 47 -17.12 -3.62 11.75
N GLY A 48 -16.67 -2.84 10.76
CA GLY A 48 -17.12 -2.99 9.38
C GLY A 48 -16.58 -4.25 8.72
N SER A 49 -15.29 -4.57 8.92
CA SER A 49 -14.70 -5.79 8.35
C SER A 49 -15.35 -7.07 8.89
N ALA A 50 -15.65 -7.12 10.20
CA ALA A 50 -16.34 -8.26 10.81
C ALA A 50 -17.78 -8.48 10.31
N LEU A 51 -18.45 -7.41 9.86
CA LEU A 51 -19.83 -7.44 9.36
C LEU A 51 -19.92 -7.47 7.82
N GLY A 52 -18.79 -7.47 7.11
CA GLY A 52 -18.76 -7.38 5.65
C GLY A 52 -19.20 -6.02 5.10
N ILE A 53 -19.13 -4.97 5.91
CA ILE A 53 -19.52 -3.61 5.52
C ILE A 53 -18.29 -2.91 4.95
N HIS A 54 -18.29 -2.70 3.63
CA HIS A 54 -17.19 -2.06 2.89
C HIS A 54 -17.55 -0.67 2.37
N ILE A 55 -18.64 -0.06 2.83
CA ILE A 55 -19.13 1.23 2.31
C ILE A 55 -19.21 2.25 3.45
N GLY A 56 -18.82 3.49 3.15
CA GLY A 56 -18.84 4.60 4.10
C GLY A 56 -17.76 4.49 5.18
N ILE A 57 -17.95 5.18 6.30
CA ILE A 57 -16.95 5.29 7.38
C ILE A 57 -16.57 3.91 7.94
N LEU A 58 -17.53 2.98 8.01
CA LEU A 58 -17.29 1.62 8.52
C LEU A 58 -16.48 0.75 7.53
N GLY A 59 -16.46 1.11 6.25
CA GLY A 59 -15.64 0.46 5.24
C GLY A 59 -14.26 1.07 5.06
N ALA A 60 -13.94 2.15 5.79
CA ALA A 60 -12.73 2.91 5.56
C ALA A 60 -11.46 2.11 5.93
N ILE A 61 -10.51 2.17 5.01
CA ILE A 61 -9.17 1.61 5.13
C ILE A 61 -8.19 2.76 4.89
N ARG A 62 -7.25 2.94 5.81
CA ARG A 62 -6.27 4.02 5.81
C ARG A 62 -4.87 3.42 5.69
N VAL A 63 -4.05 4.02 4.83
CA VAL A 63 -2.61 3.77 4.80
C VAL A 63 -1.94 4.86 5.61
N LEU A 64 -1.15 4.46 6.60
CA LEU A 64 -0.47 5.35 7.53
C LEU A 64 1.05 5.22 7.38
N VAL A 65 1.73 6.34 7.56
CA VAL A 65 3.20 6.44 7.60
C VAL A 65 3.61 7.24 8.84
N ARG A 66 4.89 7.18 9.24
CA ARG A 66 5.41 8.09 10.26
C ARG A 66 5.33 9.54 9.76
N ALA A 67 5.09 10.49 10.66
CA ALA A 67 4.97 11.91 10.31
C ALA A 67 6.19 12.45 9.55
N GLU A 68 7.40 11.97 9.88
CA GLU A 68 8.64 12.33 9.20
C GLU A 68 8.70 11.89 7.73
N ASP A 69 7.94 10.84 7.37
CA ASP A 69 7.91 10.27 6.02
C ASP A 69 6.70 10.77 5.20
N TYR A 70 5.80 11.55 5.80
CA TYR A 70 4.52 11.93 5.18
C TYR A 70 4.67 12.63 3.82
N GLU A 71 5.51 13.67 3.75
CA GLU A 71 5.71 14.43 2.52
C GLU A 71 6.40 13.60 1.43
N ARG A 72 7.35 12.72 1.83
CA ARG A 72 8.00 11.78 0.91
C ARG A 72 6.99 10.78 0.36
N ALA A 73 6.17 10.19 1.22
CA ALA A 73 5.14 9.24 0.84
C ALA A 73 4.15 9.87 -0.15
N LYS A 74 3.72 11.10 0.13
CA LYS A 74 2.81 11.83 -0.75
C LYS A 74 3.43 12.07 -2.13
N ALA A 75 4.71 12.47 -2.18
CA ALA A 75 5.42 12.67 -3.45
C ALA A 75 5.50 11.37 -4.29
N VAL A 76 5.74 10.22 -3.66
CA VAL A 76 5.76 8.91 -4.33
C VAL A 76 4.39 8.55 -4.92
N LEU A 77 3.31 8.86 -4.21
CA LEU A 77 1.95 8.55 -4.67
C LEU A 77 1.42 9.52 -5.73
N ASP A 78 1.87 10.77 -5.71
CA ASP A 78 1.53 11.79 -6.70
C ASP A 78 2.35 11.63 -8.01
N GLU A 79 3.41 10.81 -8.01
CA GLU A 79 4.20 10.53 -9.20
C GLU A 79 3.35 9.75 -10.24
N PRO A 80 3.15 10.30 -11.44
CA PRO A 80 2.42 9.60 -12.48
C PRO A 80 3.16 8.31 -12.84
N PRO A 81 2.47 7.19 -13.09
CA PRO A 81 3.12 5.98 -13.55
C PRO A 81 3.86 6.29 -14.85
N GLU A 82 5.15 5.91 -14.90
CA GLU A 82 5.93 5.97 -16.14
C GLU A 82 5.13 5.25 -17.23
N PRO A 83 4.86 5.91 -18.38
CA PRO A 83 4.13 5.26 -19.45
C PRO A 83 4.91 4.01 -19.87
N LEU A 84 4.20 2.89 -19.95
CA LEU A 84 4.77 1.65 -20.49
C LEU A 84 5.23 1.95 -21.93
N SER A 85 6.53 2.14 -22.10
CA SER A 85 7.14 2.29 -23.42
C SER A 85 7.18 0.91 -24.07
N LEU A 86 6.09 0.55 -24.72
CA LEU A 86 6.10 -0.59 -25.64
C LEU A 86 7.00 -0.21 -26.81
N THR A 87 8.06 -0.99 -27.04
CA THR A 87 8.84 -0.89 -28.27
C THR A 87 7.95 -1.23 -29.45
N GLU A 88 8.06 -0.51 -30.56
CA GLU A 88 7.26 -0.77 -31.77
C GLU A 88 7.47 -2.19 -32.34
N ASP A 89 8.54 -2.87 -31.94
CA ASP A 89 8.84 -4.27 -32.33
C ASP A 89 8.15 -5.32 -31.42
N ALA A 90 7.35 -4.90 -30.44
CA ALA A 90 6.60 -5.82 -29.57
C ALA A 90 5.33 -6.35 -30.27
N ASP A 91 5.52 -7.10 -31.36
CA ASP A 91 4.44 -7.71 -32.15
C ASP A 91 3.73 -8.88 -31.42
N GLN A 92 4.21 -9.30 -30.25
CA GLN A 92 3.63 -10.42 -29.50
C GLN A 92 3.44 -10.06 -28.03
N VAL A 93 2.18 -9.92 -27.62
CA VAL A 93 1.80 -10.06 -26.21
C VAL A 93 1.71 -11.57 -25.94
N ILE A 94 2.73 -12.13 -25.29
CA ILE A 94 2.69 -13.53 -24.85
C ILE A 94 1.77 -13.60 -23.62
N PHE A 95 0.55 -14.09 -23.81
CA PHE A 95 -0.28 -14.51 -22.69
C PHE A 95 0.19 -15.90 -22.26
N GLU A 96 0.61 -16.04 -21.01
CA GLU A 96 1.15 -17.28 -20.41
C GLU A 96 0.14 -18.45 -20.38
N GLY A 97 -1.09 -18.22 -20.86
CA GLY A 97 -2.16 -19.22 -20.97
C GLY A 97 -2.24 -19.98 -22.30
N ASP A 98 -1.52 -19.57 -23.34
CA ASP A 98 -1.55 -20.21 -24.67
C ASP A 98 -0.39 -21.22 -24.88
N LEU A 99 0.20 -21.73 -23.79
CA LEU A 99 1.05 -22.92 -23.89
C LEU A 99 0.15 -24.15 -24.04
N ASP A 100 -0.32 -24.39 -25.26
CA ASP A 100 -0.79 -25.71 -25.67
C ASP A 100 0.38 -26.69 -25.43
N VAL A 101 0.31 -27.40 -24.31
CA VAL A 101 1.11 -28.61 -24.09
C VAL A 101 0.59 -29.64 -25.08
N ASP A 102 1.34 -29.81 -26.18
CA ASP A 102 1.14 -30.94 -27.10
C ASP A 102 1.07 -32.24 -26.28
N GLU A 103 -0.01 -32.99 -26.51
CA GLU A 103 -0.42 -34.22 -25.79
C GLU A 103 0.60 -35.37 -25.87
#